data_AF-A0A2V7TRE3-F1
#
_entry.id   AF-A0A2V7TRE3-F1
#
_cell.length_a   1.000
_cell.length_b   1.000
_cell.length_c   1.000
_cell.angle_alpha   90.00
_cell.angle_beta   90.00
_cell.angle_gamma   90.00
#
_symmetry.space_group_name_H-M   'P 1'
#
loop_
_entity.id
_entity.type
_entity.pdbx_description
1 polymer ?
#
loop_
_entity_poly.entity_id
_entity_poly.type
_entity_poly.pdbx_seq_one_letter_code
_entity_poly.pdbx_strand_id
1 'polypeptide(L)'
;PVFPDRLRLGVFVDAGQVWERGNPGSVEGLRVTPGVGLRFVTALGPVRLDAAYNGYPSERGTLYYQNSADGSLTAVRILEPRLPFGFWRRVVLQFAVGQVF
;
A
#
# COMPACT_ATOMS: atom_id res chain seq x y z
N PRO A 1 16.87 -21.25 27.00
CA PRO A 1 16.45 -20.61 25.73
C PRO A 1 15.15 -19.82 25.94
N VAL A 2 15.24 -18.50 26.14
CA VAL A 2 14.16 -17.80 26.86
C VAL A 2 12.92 -17.51 26.01
N PHE A 3 12.94 -17.41 24.67
CA PHE A 3 11.69 -17.12 23.93
C PHE A 3 11.57 -17.63 22.47
N PRO A 4 11.40 -18.94 22.23
CA PRO A 4 11.00 -19.45 20.92
C PRO A 4 9.63 -18.94 20.46
N ASP A 5 8.72 -18.65 21.41
CA ASP A 5 7.32 -18.26 21.11
C ASP A 5 7.12 -16.78 20.77
N ARG A 6 8.20 -15.98 20.74
CA ARG A 6 8.15 -14.54 20.49
C ARG A 6 8.34 -14.15 19.05
N LEU A 7 8.59 -15.08 18.13
CA LEU A 7 8.71 -14.79 16.70
C LEU A 7 7.60 -15.51 15.93
N ARG A 8 6.86 -14.78 15.11
CA ARG A 8 5.84 -15.34 14.22
C ARG A 8 6.08 -14.89 12.80
N LEU A 9 6.23 -15.85 11.89
CA LEU A 9 6.24 -15.63 10.45
C LEU A 9 4.85 -15.93 9.89
N GLY A 10 4.36 -15.10 8.98
CA GLY A 10 3.11 -15.31 8.27
C GLY A 10 3.23 -14.98 6.79
N VAL A 11 2.49 -15.71 5.97
CA VAL A 11 2.21 -15.36 4.56
C VAL A 11 0.77 -14.87 4.49
N PHE A 12 0.51 -13.87 3.66
CA PHE A 12 -0.83 -13.32 3.50
C PHE A 12 -1.11 -12.92 2.04
N VAL A 13 -2.40 -12.85 1.71
CA VAL A 13 -2.90 -12.34 0.44
C VAL A 13 -4.08 -11.46 0.75
N ASP A 14 -3.96 -10.17 0.45
CA ASP A 14 -5.02 -9.19 0.67
C ASP A 14 -5.72 -8.90 -0.65
N ALA A 15 -7.04 -8.75 -0.63
CA ALA A 15 -7.84 -8.37 -1.79
C ALA A 15 -8.77 -7.20 -1.43
N GLY A 16 -8.85 -6.20 -2.29
CA GLY A 16 -9.67 -5.02 -2.04
C GLY A 16 -9.99 -4.24 -3.31
N GLN A 17 -11.08 -3.49 -3.27
CA GLN A 17 -11.55 -2.68 -4.38
C GLN A 17 -12.12 -1.35 -3.86
N VAL A 18 -11.89 -0.29 -4.62
CA VAL A 18 -12.55 1.01 -4.46
C VAL A 18 -13.35 1.30 -5.72
N TRP A 19 -14.55 1.85 -5.58
CA TRP A 19 -15.43 2.20 -6.70
C TRP A 19 -16.03 3.59 -6.50
N GLU A 20 -16.43 4.21 -7.61
CA GLU A 20 -17.16 5.47 -7.61
C GLU A 20 -18.66 5.22 -7.61
N ARG A 21 -19.41 6.18 -7.02
CA ARG A 21 -20.86 6.04 -6.80
C ARG A 21 -21.68 5.86 -8.09
N GLY A 22 -21.14 6.28 -9.24
CA GLY A 22 -21.78 6.15 -10.55
C GLY A 22 -21.59 4.80 -11.25
N ASN A 23 -20.75 3.91 -10.71
CA ASN A 23 -20.50 2.57 -11.27
C ASN A 23 -20.36 1.49 -10.18
N PRO A 24 -21.38 1.27 -9.34
CA PRO A 24 -21.32 0.24 -8.30
C PRO A 24 -21.37 -1.17 -8.90
N GLY A 25 -20.46 -2.06 -8.48
CA GLY A 25 -20.52 -3.50 -8.79
C GLY A 25 -19.71 -3.99 -10.00
N SER A 26 -18.96 -3.12 -10.67
CA SER A 26 -17.92 -3.57 -11.61
C SER A 26 -16.82 -4.31 -10.84
N VAL A 27 -16.22 -5.38 -11.39
CA VAL A 27 -14.98 -5.99 -10.84
C VAL A 27 -13.71 -5.27 -11.31
N GLU A 28 -13.88 -4.28 -12.18
CA GLU A 28 -12.83 -3.41 -12.70
C GLU A 28 -12.29 -2.56 -11.53
N GLY A 29 -11.07 -2.87 -11.09
CA GLY A 29 -10.42 -2.22 -9.96
C GLY A 29 -10.16 -3.12 -8.74
N LEU A 30 -10.54 -4.40 -8.76
CA LEU A 30 -10.09 -5.36 -7.75
C LEU A 30 -8.56 -5.50 -7.77
N ARG A 31 -7.92 -5.32 -6.62
CA ARG A 31 -6.48 -5.49 -6.43
C ARG A 31 -6.20 -6.61 -5.45
N VAL A 32 -5.18 -7.41 -5.75
CA VAL A 32 -4.73 -8.54 -4.93
C VAL A 32 -3.24 -8.39 -4.66
N THR A 33 -2.86 -8.34 -3.38
CA THR A 33 -1.48 -8.11 -2.97
C THR A 33 -1.00 -9.25 -2.05
N PRO A 34 -0.08 -10.10 -2.52
CA PRO A 34 0.56 -11.09 -1.66
C PRO A 34 1.66 -10.44 -0.83
N GLY A 35 1.91 -10.99 0.35
CA GLY A 35 2.96 -10.51 1.24
C GLY A 35 3.40 -11.52 2.29
N VAL A 36 4.44 -11.12 3.01
CA VAL A 36 5.04 -11.85 4.13
C VAL A 36 5.17 -10.90 5.31
N GLY A 37 4.97 -11.42 6.52
CA GLY A 37 5.00 -10.64 7.74
C GLY A 37 5.76 -11.33 8.85
N LEU A 38 6.60 -10.56 9.54
CA LEU A 38 7.33 -10.96 10.74
C LEU A 38 6.78 -10.18 11.93
N ARG A 39 6.44 -10.90 13.00
CA ARG A 39 5.95 -10.32 14.25
C ARG A 39 6.82 -10.80 15.40
N PHE A 40 7.30 -9.87 16.22
CA PHE A 40 8.07 -10.23 17.39
C PHE A 40 7.91 -9.26 18.55
N VAL A 41 8.25 -9.69 19.76
CA VAL A 41 8.14 -8.85 20.96
C VAL A 41 9.52 -8.38 21.40
N THR A 42 9.66 -7.06 21.55
CA THR A 42 10.86 -6.41 22.11
C THR A 42 10.59 -5.91 23.53
N ALA A 43 11.61 -5.41 24.22
CA ALA A 43 11.43 -4.74 25.50
C ALA A 43 10.56 -3.46 25.41
N LEU A 44 10.49 -2.85 24.22
CA LEU A 44 9.68 -1.65 23.94
C LEU A 44 8.24 -1.99 23.51
N GLY A 45 7.93 -3.28 23.33
CA GLY A 45 6.61 -3.77 22.94
C GLY A 45 6.62 -4.61 21.65
N PRO A 46 5.42 -5.03 21.18
CA PRO A 46 5.27 -5.83 19.98
C PRO A 46 5.66 -5.07 18.71
N VAL A 47 6.37 -5.73 17.81
CA VAL A 47 6.84 -5.22 16.53
C VAL A 47 6.22 -6.02 15.39
N ARG A 48 5.85 -5.30 14.31
CA ARG A 48 5.37 -5.87 13.05
C ARG A 48 6.23 -5.34 11.90
N LEU A 49 6.72 -6.24 11.06
CA LEU A 49 7.41 -5.96 9.81
C LEU A 49 6.68 -6.71 8.70
N ASP A 50 6.14 -6.02 7.71
CA ASP A 50 5.55 -6.67 6.53
C ASP A 50 6.22 -6.20 5.25
N ALA A 51 6.27 -7.11 4.29
CA ALA A 51 6.65 -6.84 2.91
C ALA A 51 5.55 -7.38 1.99
N ALA A 52 4.95 -6.50 1.19
CA ALA A 52 3.90 -6.86 0.25
C ALA A 52 4.25 -6.40 -1.17
N TYR A 53 3.86 -7.20 -2.16
CA TYR A 53 4.08 -6.87 -3.58
C TYR A 53 2.91 -6.07 -4.14
N ASN A 54 3.17 -4.83 -4.56
CA ASN A 54 2.23 -3.98 -5.28
C ASN A 54 2.52 -4.04 -6.79
N GLY A 55 1.80 -4.91 -7.47
CA GLY A 55 1.88 -5.10 -8.92
C GLY A 55 1.04 -4.13 -9.75
N TYR A 56 0.50 -3.07 -9.15
CA TYR A 56 -0.44 -2.15 -9.81
C TYR A 56 0.18 -0.77 -10.02
N PRO A 57 -0.09 -0.09 -11.14
CA PRO A 57 0.27 1.31 -11.29
C PRO A 57 -0.56 2.17 -10.33
N SER A 58 -0.09 3.38 -10.05
CA SER A 58 -0.95 4.39 -9.40
C SER A 58 -2.19 4.65 -10.25
N GLU A 59 -3.30 5.00 -9.59
CA GLU A 59 -4.56 5.25 -10.26
C GLU A 59 -4.40 6.37 -11.31
N ARG A 60 -5.07 6.20 -12.46
CA ARG A 60 -5.08 7.23 -13.49
C ARG A 60 -5.85 8.45 -12.99
N GLY A 61 -5.39 9.65 -13.33
CA GLY A 61 -6.04 10.87 -12.85
C GLY A 61 -5.71 12.07 -13.71
N THR A 62 -6.59 13.08 -13.69
CA THR A 62 -6.34 14.34 -14.38
C THR A 62 -5.23 15.11 -13.69
N LEU A 63 -4.20 15.46 -14.44
CA LEU A 63 -3.16 16.38 -14.00
C LEU A 63 -3.72 17.80 -14.08
N TYR A 64 -3.74 18.49 -12.94
CA TYR A 64 -4.12 19.89 -12.84
C TYR A 64 -2.87 20.76 -12.69
N TYR A 65 -2.83 21.85 -13.44
CA TYR A 65 -1.90 22.95 -13.21
C TYR A 65 -2.56 23.97 -12.29
N GLN A 66 -1.89 24.33 -11.20
CA GLN A 66 -2.36 25.37 -10.30
C GLN A 66 -1.70 26.71 -10.67
N ASN A 67 -2.52 27.72 -10.92
CA ASN A 67 -2.05 29.08 -11.07
C ASN A 67 -1.73 29.66 -9.69
N SER A 68 -0.47 30.02 -9.46
CA SER A 68 -0.01 30.54 -8.16
C SER A 68 -0.55 31.93 -7.81
N ALA A 69 -1.06 32.70 -8.77
CA ALA A 69 -1.55 34.06 -8.54
C ALA A 69 -2.99 34.10 -8.00
N ASP A 70 -3.85 33.21 -8.49
CA ASP A 70 -5.29 33.19 -8.15
C ASP A 70 -5.76 31.83 -7.58
N GLY A 71 -4.88 30.83 -7.52
CA GLY A 71 -5.18 29.49 -7.01
C GLY A 71 -6.05 28.63 -7.95
N SER A 72 -6.37 29.11 -9.15
CA SER A 72 -7.20 28.36 -10.10
C SER A 72 -6.52 27.08 -10.59
N LEU A 73 -7.32 26.04 -10.85
CA LEU A 73 -6.87 24.75 -11.35
C LEU A 73 -7.29 24.58 -12.81
N THR A 74 -6.32 24.38 -13.69
CA THR A 74 -6.56 24.10 -15.10
C THR A 74 -6.18 22.66 -15.40
N ALA A 75 -7.11 21.88 -15.94
CA ALA A 75 -6.84 20.51 -16.38
C ALA A 75 -5.87 20.52 -17.57
N VAL A 76 -4.80 19.73 -17.49
CA VAL A 76 -3.75 19.67 -18.51
C VAL A 76 -3.93 18.42 -19.37
N ARG A 77 -3.98 17.25 -18.73
CA ARG A 77 -4.12 15.94 -19.40
C ARG A 77 -4.48 14.85 -18.38
N ILE A 78 -4.93 13.70 -18.86
CA ILE A 78 -4.98 12.48 -18.05
C ILE A 78 -3.55 11.94 -17.92
N LEU A 79 -3.12 11.66 -16.69
CA LEU A 79 -1.88 10.96 -16.40
C LEU A 79 -2.19 9.47 -16.25
N GLU A 80 -1.41 8.65 -16.97
CA GLU A 80 -1.43 7.19 -16.86
C GLU A 80 -0.10 6.71 -16.28
N PRO A 81 -0.01 6.55 -14.95
CA PRO A 81 1.22 6.11 -14.31
C PRO A 81 1.63 4.73 -14.81
N ARG A 82 2.91 4.54 -15.09
CA ARG A 82 3.46 3.23 -15.45
C ARG A 82 3.99 2.54 -14.21
N LEU A 83 3.82 1.22 -14.18
CA LEU A 83 4.45 0.38 -13.18
C LEU A 83 5.97 0.53 -13.24
N PRO A 84 6.66 0.76 -12.10
CA PRO A 84 8.10 0.81 -12.07
C PRO A 84 8.69 -0.53 -12.55
N PHE A 85 9.78 -0.44 -13.33
CA PHE A 85 10.53 -1.61 -13.76
C PHE A 85 11.33 -2.21 -12.59
N GLY A 86 11.39 -3.54 -12.54
CA GLY A 86 12.12 -4.29 -11.51
C GLY A 86 11.25 -4.74 -10.33
N PHE A 87 11.49 -5.97 -9.87
CA PHE A 87 10.75 -6.62 -8.80
C PHE A 87 10.78 -5.83 -7.49
N TRP A 88 11.96 -5.40 -7.04
CA TRP A 88 12.14 -4.76 -5.74
C TRP A 88 11.48 -3.39 -5.62
N ARG A 89 11.27 -2.67 -6.73
CA ARG A 89 10.57 -1.37 -6.73
C ARG A 89 9.06 -1.50 -6.50
N ARG A 90 8.56 -2.74 -6.47
CA ARG A 90 7.16 -3.10 -6.25
C ARG A 90 6.95 -3.69 -4.87
N VAL A 91 8.00 -3.91 -4.09
CA VAL A 91 7.89 -4.36 -2.70
C VAL A 91 7.69 -3.13 -1.81
N VAL A 92 6.58 -3.12 -1.09
CA VAL A 92 6.26 -2.12 -0.07
C VAL A 92 6.58 -2.70 1.29
N LEU A 93 7.36 -1.96 2.08
CA LEU A 93 7.72 -2.33 3.45
C LEU A 93 6.89 -1.53 4.44
N GLN A 94 6.36 -2.22 5.45
CA GLN A 94 5.65 -1.61 6.57
C GLN A 94 6.28 -2.03 7.88
N PHE A 95 6.42 -1.06 8.80
CA PHE A 95 6.91 -1.28 10.14
C PHE A 95 5.96 -0.62 11.15
N ALA A 96 5.70 -1.32 12.25
CA ALA A 96 4.94 -0.79 13.37
C ALA A 96 5.46 -1.33 14.71
N VAL A 97 5.42 -0.48 15.73
CA VAL A 97 5.70 -0.84 17.14
C VAL A 97 4.47 -0.49 17.97
N GLY A 98 3.94 -1.47 18.69
CA GLY A 98 2.89 -1.29 19.68
C GLY A 98 3.47 -1.05 21.07
N GLN A 99 2.74 -0.32 21.91
CA GLN A 99 3.05 -0.16 23.33
C GLN A 99 2.20 -1.11 24.19
N VAL A 100 2.73 -1.52 25.33
CA VAL A 100 1.98 -2.25 26.37
C VAL A 100 1.73 -1.24 27.48
N PHE A 101 0.45 -1.04 27.84
CA PHE A 101 0.03 -0.09 28.89
C PHE A 101 0.45 -0.57 30.28
#